data_AF-A0ABD5SZ87-F1
#
_entry.id   AF-A0ABD5SZ87-F1
#
_cell.length_a   1.000
_cell.length_b   1.000
_cell.length_c   1.000
_cell.angle_alpha   90.00
_cell.angle_beta   90.00
_cell.angle_gamma   90.00
#
_symmetry.space_group_name_H-M   'P 1'
#
loop_
_entity.id
_entity.type
_entity.pdbx_description
1 polymer ?
#
loop_
_entity_poly.entity_id
_entity_poly.type
_entity_poly.pdbx_seq_one_letter_code
_entity_poly.pdbx_strand_id
1 'polypeptide(L)'
;MTDNPTEITAVCYVRAPLLLEPVDEQIETLQACDSEGAIDDLLLRSWPKEVTLSDESPHQEVLENYERFAQWADERGVSVRPAFRERTTTSQVTGTTRQRLVTPLLCLELYADDELIGVFPHSNEATDETYTTDEAIATLRTGELPVPLGSVADDDGDGLESTTSDTCPDCGGALVDGQGLFACSDCGWVGTVTESGRFESQSIDSAPENEDEVRTLTRSR
;
A
#
# COMPACT_ATOMS: atom_id res chain seq x y z
N MET A 1 24.59 18.56 -6.80
CA MET A 1 23.71 18.19 -5.68
C MET A 1 23.70 16.69 -5.70
N THR A 2 24.30 16.06 -4.70
CA THR A 2 24.27 14.61 -4.58
C THR A 2 22.86 14.29 -4.12
N ASP A 3 22.07 13.60 -4.94
CA ASP A 3 20.89 12.87 -4.46
C ASP A 3 21.41 11.95 -3.36
N ASN A 4 21.13 12.30 -2.10
CA ASN A 4 21.29 11.33 -1.04
C ASN A 4 20.11 10.37 -1.19
N PRO A 5 20.36 9.05 -1.21
CA PRO A 5 19.27 8.11 -1.14
C PRO A 5 18.47 8.37 0.14
N THR A 6 17.15 8.37 0.04
CA THR A 6 16.23 8.44 1.17
C THR A 6 16.54 7.33 2.17
N GLU A 7 16.72 7.69 3.43
CA GLU A 7 17.06 6.75 4.50
C GLU A 7 15.80 6.04 5.00
N ILE A 8 15.79 4.71 4.95
CA ILE A 8 14.67 3.86 5.35
C ILE A 8 14.92 3.29 6.74
N THR A 9 14.09 3.69 7.71
CA THR A 9 14.12 3.15 9.08
C THR A 9 12.90 2.27 9.34
N ALA A 10 13.13 1.06 9.83
CA ALA A 10 12.09 0.13 10.26
C ALA A 10 11.98 0.09 11.79
N VAL A 11 10.77 0.26 12.34
CA VAL A 11 10.50 0.06 13.78
C VAL A 11 9.55 -1.11 13.96
N CYS A 12 10.01 -2.17 14.62
CA CYS A 12 9.23 -3.39 14.83
C CYS A 12 8.86 -3.57 16.30
N TYR A 13 7.56 -3.60 16.60
CA TYR A 13 6.99 -3.84 17.92
C TYR A 13 6.56 -5.28 18.06
N VAL A 14 6.97 -5.92 19.16
CA VAL A 14 6.69 -7.33 19.43
C VAL A 14 6.10 -7.50 20.83
N ARG A 15 5.09 -8.35 20.96
CA ARG A 15 4.57 -8.71 22.30
C ARG A 15 5.54 -9.60 23.06
N ALA A 16 5.98 -9.15 24.23
CA ALA A 16 6.87 -9.92 25.09
C ALA A 16 6.12 -10.87 26.06
N PRO A 17 6.69 -12.05 26.39
CA PRO A 17 7.64 -12.86 25.62
C PRO A 17 6.87 -13.99 24.93
N LEU A 18 6.53 -13.81 23.66
CA LEU A 18 6.01 -14.89 22.83
C LEU A 18 7.09 -15.22 21.79
N LEU A 19 7.98 -16.16 22.14
CA LEU A 19 8.79 -16.90 21.17
C LEU A 19 7.83 -17.77 20.34
N LEU A 20 7.29 -17.18 19.29
CA LEU A 20 6.49 -17.88 18.30
C LEU A 20 7.34 -17.93 17.05
N GLU A 21 7.56 -19.13 16.50
CA GLU A 21 8.43 -19.34 15.34
C GLU A 21 8.19 -18.32 14.21
N PRO A 22 6.93 -17.96 13.83
CA PRO A 22 6.71 -16.95 12.79
C PRO A 22 7.20 -15.53 13.15
N VAL A 23 7.19 -15.18 14.44
CA VAL A 23 7.67 -13.86 14.90
C VAL A 23 9.19 -13.83 14.85
N ASP A 24 9.85 -14.92 15.27
CA ASP A 24 11.30 -15.03 15.25
C ASP A 24 11.81 -14.97 13.80
N GLU A 25 11.19 -15.70 12.86
CA GLU A 25 11.53 -15.68 11.43
C GLU A 25 11.38 -14.28 10.81
N GLN A 26 10.31 -13.55 11.14
CA GLN A 26 10.11 -12.18 10.65
C GLN A 26 11.16 -11.20 11.21
N ILE A 27 11.55 -11.34 12.47
CA ILE A 27 12.61 -10.52 13.08
C ILE A 27 13.96 -10.83 12.44
N GLU A 28 14.31 -12.10 12.26
CA GLU A 28 15.54 -12.52 11.59
C GLU A 28 15.59 -11.99 10.15
N THR A 29 14.46 -11.98 9.47
CA THR A 29 14.35 -11.45 8.11
C THR A 29 14.55 -9.94 8.06
N LEU A 30 13.97 -9.18 9.00
CA LEU A 30 14.22 -7.74 9.12
C LEU A 30 15.69 -7.43 9.42
N GLN A 31 16.33 -8.23 10.28
CA GLN A 31 17.77 -8.09 10.57
C GLN A 31 18.63 -8.37 9.34
N ALA A 32 18.21 -9.29 8.47
CA ALA A 32 18.86 -9.52 7.19
C ALA A 32 18.69 -8.31 6.26
N CYS A 33 17.49 -7.72 6.18
CA CYS A 33 17.27 -6.49 5.40
C CYS A 33 18.22 -5.35 5.82
N ASP A 34 18.40 -5.14 7.13
CA ASP A 34 19.33 -4.15 7.68
C ASP A 34 20.79 -4.49 7.33
N SER A 35 21.20 -5.74 7.55
CA SER A 35 22.57 -6.18 7.27
C SER A 35 22.93 -6.16 5.78
N GLU A 36 21.95 -6.31 4.90
CA GLU A 36 22.10 -6.30 3.44
C GLU A 36 21.91 -4.91 2.83
N GLY A 37 21.52 -3.90 3.62
CA GLY A 37 21.32 -2.51 3.19
C GLY A 37 20.03 -2.28 2.42
N ALA A 38 19.02 -3.14 2.60
CA ALA A 38 17.68 -2.94 2.08
C ALA A 38 16.85 -1.97 2.94
N ILE A 39 17.21 -1.85 4.22
CA ILE A 39 16.83 -0.77 5.13
C ILE A 39 18.11 -0.23 5.77
N ASP A 40 18.08 1.02 6.21
CA ASP A 40 19.25 1.71 6.77
C ASP A 40 19.34 1.55 8.30
N ASP A 41 18.21 1.38 8.99
CA ASP A 41 18.17 1.09 10.43
C ASP A 41 16.97 0.20 10.82
N LEU A 42 17.16 -0.60 11.87
CA LEU A 42 16.14 -1.46 12.47
C LEU A 42 16.06 -1.27 13.99
N LEU A 43 14.90 -0.82 14.46
CA LEU A 43 14.61 -0.63 15.88
C LEU A 43 13.59 -1.67 16.38
N LEU A 44 14.05 -2.59 17.22
CA LEU A 44 13.15 -3.54 17.91
C LEU A 44 12.62 -2.95 19.22
N ARG A 45 11.31 -3.06 19.42
CA ARG A 45 10.59 -2.60 20.61
C ARG A 45 9.65 -3.67 21.12
N SER A 46 9.39 -3.67 22.43
CA SER A 46 8.38 -4.54 23.01
C SER A 46 7.19 -3.75 23.51
N TRP A 47 6.01 -4.36 23.46
CA TRP A 47 4.79 -3.78 23.98
C TRP A 47 3.91 -4.80 24.70
N PRO A 48 3.08 -4.36 25.67
CA PRO A 48 2.13 -5.24 26.35
C PRO A 48 1.04 -5.73 25.40
N LYS A 49 0.44 -6.88 25.76
CA LYS A 49 -0.72 -7.42 25.04
C LYS A 49 -1.91 -6.46 25.05
N GLU A 50 -2.20 -5.89 26.22
CA GLU A 50 -3.34 -5.00 26.41
C GLU A 50 -2.94 -3.79 27.26
N VAL A 51 -3.43 -2.62 26.89
CA VAL A 51 -3.21 -1.34 27.58
C VAL A 51 -4.53 -0.75 28.00
N THR A 52 -4.57 -0.03 29.12
CA THR A 52 -5.77 0.73 29.49
C THR A 52 -5.88 1.97 28.61
N LEU A 53 -7.03 2.21 27.98
CA LEU A 53 -7.33 3.47 27.30
C LEU A 53 -7.69 4.52 28.36
N SER A 54 -6.67 5.16 28.92
CA SER A 54 -6.80 6.26 29.89
C SER A 54 -5.50 7.04 30.02
N ASP A 55 -5.58 8.34 30.31
CA ASP A 55 -4.42 9.22 30.58
C ASP A 55 -3.58 8.76 31.79
N GLU A 56 -4.15 7.95 32.68
CA GLU A 56 -3.45 7.38 33.84
C GLU A 56 -2.79 6.01 33.53
N SER A 57 -2.80 5.57 32.27
CA SER A 57 -2.18 4.31 31.88
C SER A 57 -0.67 4.38 32.08
N PRO A 58 -0.01 3.34 32.64
CA PRO A 58 1.44 3.29 32.77
C PRO A 58 2.17 3.05 31.43
N HIS A 59 1.42 2.86 30.33
CA HIS A 59 1.92 2.61 28.98
C HIS A 59 1.46 3.71 28.02
N GLN A 60 1.69 4.98 28.37
CA GLN A 60 1.31 6.12 27.54
C GLN A 60 1.97 6.05 26.16
N GLU A 61 3.21 5.58 26.10
CA GLU A 61 3.97 5.42 24.85
C GLU A 61 3.26 4.53 23.83
N VAL A 62 2.53 3.51 24.28
CA VAL A 62 1.76 2.62 23.40
C VAL A 62 0.50 3.31 22.88
N LEU A 63 -0.11 4.16 23.71
CA LEU A 63 -1.31 4.91 23.33
C LEU A 63 -0.96 6.00 22.32
N GLU A 64 0.11 6.76 22.58
CA GLU A 64 0.64 7.78 21.67
C GLU A 64 1.00 7.18 20.30
N ASN A 65 1.65 6.01 20.29
CA ASN A 65 1.93 5.28 19.05
C ASN A 65 0.64 4.83 18.34
N TYR A 66 -0.32 4.27 19.06
CA TYR A 66 -1.60 3.87 18.47
C TYR A 66 -2.36 5.05 17.87
N GLU A 67 -2.40 6.20 18.54
CA GLU A 67 -3.03 7.42 18.04
C GLU A 67 -2.34 7.91 16.76
N ARG A 68 -1.01 7.91 16.74
CA ARG A 68 -0.22 8.24 15.55
C ARG A 68 -0.50 7.29 14.38
N PHE A 69 -0.63 5.99 14.65
CA PHE A 69 -0.95 5.01 13.60
C PHE A 69 -2.38 5.15 13.09
N ALA A 70 -3.33 5.39 13.97
CA ALA A 70 -4.72 5.63 13.59
C ALA A 70 -4.82 6.88 12.72
N GLN A 71 -4.13 7.97 13.09
CA GLN A 71 -4.07 9.18 12.28
C GLN A 71 -3.45 8.90 10.89
N TRP A 72 -2.30 8.23 10.83
CA TRP A 72 -1.66 7.86 9.56
C TRP A 72 -2.60 7.06 8.65
N ALA A 73 -3.37 6.14 9.25
CA ALA A 73 -4.29 5.27 8.55
C ALA A 73 -5.52 6.05 8.03
N ASP A 74 -6.12 6.88 8.88
CA ASP A 74 -7.26 7.74 8.54
C ASP A 74 -6.92 8.68 7.36
N GLU A 75 -5.72 9.27 7.36
CA GLU A 75 -5.22 10.14 6.28
C GLU A 75 -5.10 9.42 4.93
N ARG A 76 -5.03 8.08 4.93
CA ARG A 76 -4.79 7.23 3.75
C ARG A 76 -5.98 6.33 3.40
N GLY A 77 -7.12 6.47 4.08
CA GLY A 77 -8.30 5.63 3.85
C GLY A 77 -8.05 4.14 4.16
N VAL A 78 -7.12 3.86 5.07
CA VAL A 78 -6.83 2.53 5.58
C VAL A 78 -7.13 2.47 7.08
N SER A 79 -7.13 1.28 7.65
CA SER A 79 -7.39 1.06 9.07
C SER A 79 -6.34 0.16 9.68
N VAL A 80 -5.81 0.53 10.85
CA VAL A 80 -5.00 -0.39 11.67
C VAL A 80 -5.85 -1.45 12.39
N ARG A 81 -7.18 -1.38 12.23
CA ARG A 81 -8.11 -2.43 12.64
C ARG A 81 -8.25 -3.43 11.49
N PRO A 82 -8.39 -4.74 11.78
CA PRO A 82 -8.69 -5.34 13.08
C PRO A 82 -7.47 -5.75 13.90
N ALA A 83 -6.25 -5.36 13.51
CA ALA A 83 -5.03 -5.78 14.20
C ALA A 83 -4.90 -5.12 15.58
N PHE A 84 -5.17 -3.82 15.66
CA PHE A 84 -5.45 -3.12 16.91
C PHE A 84 -6.94 -3.23 17.23
N ARG A 85 -7.28 -3.58 18.48
CA ARG A 85 -8.68 -3.74 18.89
C ARG A 85 -8.98 -3.04 20.18
N GLU A 86 -10.05 -2.28 20.20
CA GLU A 86 -10.57 -1.72 21.44
C GLU A 86 -11.57 -2.69 22.08
N ARG A 87 -11.40 -2.98 23.37
CA ARG A 87 -12.29 -3.85 24.14
C ARG A 87 -12.79 -3.13 25.37
N THR A 88 -14.08 -3.28 25.64
CA THR A 88 -14.69 -2.82 26.88
C THR A 88 -14.82 -4.00 27.84
N THR A 89 -14.26 -3.86 29.04
CA THR A 89 -14.31 -4.89 30.09
C THR A 89 -14.92 -4.31 31.35
N THR A 90 -15.91 -4.99 31.91
CA THR A 90 -16.53 -4.62 33.19
C THR A 90 -16.06 -5.56 34.29
N SER A 91 -15.47 -4.99 35.34
CA SER A 91 -15.11 -5.72 36.55
C SER A 91 -16.36 -6.19 37.28
N GLN A 92 -16.54 -7.50 37.44
CA GLN A 92 -17.67 -8.06 38.18
C GLN A 92 -17.58 -7.78 39.69
N VAL A 93 -16.38 -7.49 40.21
CA VAL A 93 -16.15 -7.23 41.63
C VAL A 93 -16.42 -5.77 41.97
N THR A 94 -15.98 -4.83 41.13
CA THR A 94 -16.08 -3.39 41.41
C THR A 94 -17.19 -2.71 40.62
N GLY A 95 -17.81 -3.38 39.64
CA GLY A 95 -18.76 -2.81 38.69
C GLY A 95 -18.14 -1.83 37.70
N THR A 96 -16.83 -1.58 37.78
CA THR A 96 -16.15 -0.57 36.96
C THR A 96 -15.95 -1.08 35.54
N THR A 97 -16.43 -0.33 34.56
CA THR A 97 -16.15 -0.54 33.14
C THR A 97 -14.88 0.19 32.74
N ARG A 98 -14.00 -0.47 31.98
CA ARG A 98 -12.76 0.10 31.45
C ARG A 98 -12.60 -0.27 29.99
N GLN A 99 -12.15 0.68 29.19
CA GLN A 99 -11.70 0.45 27.82
C GLN A 99 -10.24 -0.01 27.81
N ARG A 100 -9.93 -0.89 26.86
CA ARG A 100 -8.63 -1.52 26.69
C ARG A 100 -8.26 -1.50 25.22
N LEU A 101 -7.02 -1.14 24.91
CA LEU A 101 -6.41 -1.36 23.61
C LEU A 101 -5.73 -2.73 23.63
N VAL A 102 -6.03 -3.57 22.65
CA VAL A 102 -5.35 -4.83 22.37
C VAL A 102 -4.44 -4.60 21.18
N THR A 103 -3.13 -4.72 21.39
CA THR A 103 -2.12 -4.56 20.34
C THR A 103 -2.14 -5.75 19.36
N PRO A 104 -1.49 -5.70 18.20
CA PRO A 104 -1.18 -6.91 17.44
C PRO A 104 -0.01 -7.67 18.05
N LEU A 105 0.22 -8.90 17.57
CA LEU A 105 1.38 -9.70 17.99
C LEU A 105 2.69 -9.03 17.57
N LEU A 106 2.70 -8.55 16.33
CA LEU A 106 3.78 -7.84 15.69
C LEU A 106 3.21 -6.64 14.92
N CYS A 107 3.91 -5.51 14.94
CA CYS A 107 3.59 -4.33 14.14
C CYS A 107 4.88 -3.71 13.62
N LEU A 108 4.87 -3.30 12.36
CA LEU A 108 6.00 -2.70 11.67
C LEU A 108 5.63 -1.28 11.26
N GLU A 109 6.44 -0.32 11.65
CA GLU A 109 6.44 1.04 11.10
C GLU A 109 7.59 1.19 10.12
N LEU A 110 7.37 1.93 9.04
CA LEU A 110 8.40 2.31 8.09
C LEU A 110 8.48 3.83 7.99
N TYR A 111 9.72 4.33 8.03
CA TYR A 111 10.03 5.73 7.87
C TYR A 111 10.94 5.94 6.67
N ALA A 112 10.71 7.04 5.96
CA ALA A 112 11.60 7.58 4.94
C ALA A 112 12.02 8.98 5.37
N ASP A 113 13.30 9.21 5.62
CA ASP A 113 13.83 10.52 6.05
C ASP A 113 13.02 11.14 7.22
N ASP A 114 12.74 10.34 8.25
CA ASP A 114 11.90 10.67 9.43
C ASP A 114 10.37 10.82 9.19
N GLU A 115 9.89 10.67 7.95
CA GLU A 115 8.46 10.65 7.65
C GLU A 115 7.87 9.24 7.78
N LEU A 116 6.79 9.08 8.56
CA LEU A 116 6.08 7.81 8.65
C LEU A 116 5.34 7.52 7.34
N ILE A 117 5.86 6.55 6.57
CA ILE A 117 5.32 6.18 5.27
C ILE A 117 4.42 4.93 5.33
N GLY A 118 4.60 4.06 6.33
CA GLY A 118 3.87 2.79 6.41
C GLY A 118 3.65 2.28 7.83
N VAL A 119 2.46 1.72 8.10
CA VAL A 119 2.17 0.94 9.31
C VAL A 119 1.55 -0.40 8.92
N PHE A 120 2.12 -1.49 9.41
CA PHE A 120 1.65 -2.85 9.13
C PHE A 120 1.42 -3.64 10.43
N PRO A 121 0.41 -4.51 10.50
CA PRO A 121 -0.62 -4.71 9.47
C PRO A 121 -1.67 -3.58 9.46
N HIS A 122 -2.25 -3.35 8.29
CA HIS A 122 -3.43 -2.48 8.12
C HIS A 122 -4.39 -3.11 7.08
N SER A 123 -5.62 -2.61 7.03
CA SER A 123 -6.64 -3.02 6.07
C SER A 123 -7.10 -1.83 5.25
N ASN A 124 -7.33 -2.02 3.96
CA ASN A 124 -7.94 -1.02 3.10
C ASN A 124 -9.45 -0.98 3.36
N GLU A 125 -9.99 0.20 3.67
CA GLU A 125 -11.41 0.32 4.04
C GLU A 125 -12.37 0.15 2.86
N ALA A 126 -11.91 0.38 1.62
CA ALA A 126 -12.72 0.23 0.42
C ALA A 126 -12.75 -1.21 -0.09
N THR A 127 -11.64 -1.94 0.02
CA THR A 127 -11.51 -3.30 -0.53
C THR A 127 -11.60 -4.42 0.51
N ASP A 128 -11.56 -4.10 1.80
CA ASP A 128 -11.41 -5.05 2.92
C ASP A 128 -10.12 -5.91 2.84
N GLU A 129 -9.19 -5.58 1.94
CA GLU A 129 -7.90 -6.26 1.82
C GLU A 129 -7.00 -5.92 3.02
N THR A 130 -6.23 -6.90 3.49
CA THR A 130 -5.31 -6.71 4.63
C THR A 130 -3.87 -6.86 4.18
N TYR A 131 -3.09 -5.81 4.36
CA TYR A 131 -1.65 -5.80 4.15
C TYR A 131 -0.98 -6.23 5.45
N THR A 132 -0.28 -7.36 5.38
CA THR A 132 0.35 -7.98 6.54
C THR A 132 1.79 -7.53 6.72
N THR A 133 2.33 -7.73 7.92
CA THR A 133 3.76 -7.48 8.15
C THR A 133 4.65 -8.43 7.35
N ASP A 134 4.17 -9.65 7.09
CA ASP A 134 4.93 -10.64 6.30
C ASP A 134 5.16 -10.16 4.87
N GLU A 135 4.09 -9.69 4.22
CA GLU A 135 4.14 -9.12 2.88
C GLU A 135 5.03 -7.88 2.84
N ALA A 136 4.91 -6.98 3.82
CA ALA A 136 5.76 -5.80 3.92
C ALA A 136 7.25 -6.16 4.03
N ILE A 137 7.59 -7.12 4.90
CA ILE A 137 8.97 -7.62 5.04
C ILE A 137 9.45 -8.25 3.74
N ALA A 138 8.61 -9.06 3.08
CA ALA A 138 8.95 -9.69 1.82
C ALA A 138 9.28 -8.66 0.72
N THR A 139 8.54 -7.55 0.65
CA THR A 139 8.83 -6.44 -0.26
C THR A 139 10.13 -5.73 0.10
N LEU A 140 10.39 -5.44 1.38
CA LEU A 140 11.65 -4.81 1.80
C LEU A 140 12.87 -5.63 1.38
N ARG A 141 12.79 -6.96 1.43
CA ARG A 141 13.89 -7.84 0.99
C ARG A 141 14.24 -7.70 -0.49
N THR A 142 13.33 -7.23 -1.33
CA THR A 142 13.62 -6.99 -2.76
C THR A 142 14.28 -5.63 -2.98
N GLY A 143 14.46 -4.82 -1.92
CA GLY A 143 14.89 -3.44 -2.00
C GLY A 143 13.76 -2.49 -2.44
N GLU A 144 12.53 -2.99 -2.48
CA GLU A 144 11.34 -2.21 -2.80
C GLU A 144 10.62 -1.81 -1.52
N LEU A 145 9.75 -0.81 -1.66
CA LEU A 145 8.97 -0.27 -0.56
C LEU A 145 7.51 -0.79 -0.65
N PRO A 146 6.92 -1.32 0.45
CA PRO A 146 5.64 -2.01 0.40
C PRO A 146 4.45 -1.07 0.26
N VAL A 147 3.68 -1.17 -0.82
CA VAL A 147 2.47 -0.38 -1.05
C VAL A 147 1.28 -0.85 -0.18
N PRO A 148 0.34 0.05 0.17
CA PRO A 148 0.32 1.48 -0.13
C PRO A 148 1.21 2.29 0.82
N LEU A 149 2.14 3.08 0.25
CA LEU A 149 2.86 4.13 0.98
C LEU A 149 2.40 5.46 0.41
N GLY A 150 1.61 6.19 1.19
CA GLY A 150 1.39 7.60 0.90
C GLY A 150 2.47 8.41 1.59
N SER A 151 3.15 9.30 0.89
CA SER A 151 3.75 10.49 1.52
C SER A 151 2.63 11.48 1.84
N VAL A 152 2.66 12.10 3.02
CA VAL A 152 1.77 13.23 3.35
C VAL A 152 2.33 14.56 2.84
N ALA A 153 3.48 14.53 2.17
CA ALA A 153 4.00 15.64 1.39
C ALA A 153 3.63 15.47 -0.10
N ASP A 154 2.40 15.86 -0.43
CA ASP A 154 2.01 16.60 -1.64
C ASP A 154 0.46 16.65 -1.66
N ASP A 155 -0.10 17.58 -0.89
CA ASP A 155 -1.45 18.11 -1.12
C ASP A 155 -1.43 18.95 -2.41
N ASP A 156 -1.26 18.27 -3.54
CA ASP A 156 -1.88 18.67 -4.80
C ASP A 156 -2.95 17.59 -5.04
N GLY A 157 -4.17 17.88 -4.58
CA GLY A 157 -5.25 16.93 -4.50
C GLY A 157 -5.48 16.14 -5.79
N ASP A 158 -5.09 14.87 -5.75
CA ASP A 158 -5.70 13.79 -6.51
C ASP A 158 -5.48 12.52 -5.68
N GLY A 159 -6.54 12.06 -5.02
CA GLY A 159 -6.51 10.85 -4.21
C GLY A 159 -6.17 9.67 -5.10
N LEU A 160 -4.95 9.13 -4.94
CA LEU A 160 -4.51 7.93 -5.64
C LEU A 160 -5.26 6.72 -5.06
N GLU A 161 -6.44 6.48 -5.62
CA GLU A 161 -6.97 5.14 -5.74
C GLU A 161 -5.88 4.24 -6.34
N SER A 162 -5.66 3.07 -5.73
CA SER A 162 -5.04 1.96 -6.43
C SER A 162 -6.02 1.51 -7.51
N THR A 163 -5.97 2.18 -8.65
CA THR A 163 -6.68 1.79 -9.86
C THR A 163 -5.68 1.73 -10.98
N THR A 164 -5.70 0.63 -11.72
CA THR A 164 -5.29 0.54 -13.12
C THR A 164 -5.30 1.94 -13.73
N SER A 165 -4.13 2.50 -14.05
CA SER A 165 -4.01 3.89 -14.47
C SER A 165 -4.99 4.18 -15.60
N ASP A 166 -6.18 4.76 -15.36
CA ASP A 166 -7.19 5.08 -16.39
C ASP A 166 -6.76 6.27 -17.26
N THR A 167 -5.45 6.44 -17.36
CA THR A 167 -4.73 7.52 -17.97
C THR A 167 -4.06 7.01 -19.23
N CYS A 168 -4.26 7.74 -20.32
CA CYS A 168 -3.72 7.39 -21.61
C CYS A 168 -2.19 7.33 -21.56
N PRO A 169 -1.56 6.22 -21.98
CA PRO A 169 -0.11 6.06 -21.91
C PRO A 169 0.66 7.03 -22.83
N ASP A 170 0.00 7.60 -23.83
CA ASP A 170 0.62 8.52 -24.78
C ASP A 170 0.59 9.98 -24.36
N CYS A 171 -0.45 10.40 -23.63
CA CYS A 171 -0.66 11.84 -23.37
C CYS A 171 -1.05 12.20 -21.94
N GLY A 172 -1.30 11.23 -21.06
CA GLY A 172 -1.74 11.54 -19.70
C GLY A 172 -3.23 11.93 -19.60
N GLY A 173 -3.99 11.88 -20.70
CA GLY A 173 -5.43 12.23 -20.72
C GLY A 173 -6.33 11.09 -20.23
N ALA A 174 -7.58 11.39 -19.91
CA ALA A 174 -8.53 10.37 -19.45
C ALA A 174 -8.87 9.34 -20.54
N LEU A 175 -9.01 8.07 -20.15
CA LEU A 175 -9.50 7.00 -21.02
C LEU A 175 -10.99 6.75 -20.82
N VAL A 176 -11.68 6.49 -21.92
CA VAL A 176 -13.07 6.02 -21.94
C VAL A 176 -13.06 4.51 -22.15
N ASP A 177 -13.58 3.73 -21.19
CA ASP A 177 -13.78 2.29 -21.32
C ASP A 177 -15.11 1.97 -22.03
N GLY A 178 -15.03 1.13 -23.05
CA GLY A 178 -16.16 0.47 -23.68
C GLY A 178 -15.88 -1.02 -23.89
N GLN A 179 -16.42 -1.87 -23.00
CA GLN A 179 -16.34 -3.34 -23.11
C GLN A 179 -14.90 -3.87 -23.19
N GLY A 180 -13.99 -3.31 -22.39
CA GLY A 180 -12.57 -3.74 -22.34
C GLY A 180 -11.69 -3.12 -23.43
N LEU A 181 -12.22 -2.13 -24.15
CA LEU A 181 -11.50 -1.29 -25.10
C LEU A 181 -11.45 0.13 -24.54
N PHE A 182 -10.24 0.68 -24.44
CA PHE A 182 -9.99 2.01 -23.91
C PHE A 182 -9.67 2.96 -25.07
N ALA A 183 -10.29 4.14 -25.06
CA ALA A 183 -10.02 5.20 -26.03
C ALA A 183 -9.76 6.53 -25.34
N CYS A 184 -8.72 7.24 -25.77
CA CYS A 184 -8.42 8.59 -25.31
C CYS A 184 -9.08 9.62 -26.22
N SER A 185 -9.90 10.51 -25.65
CA SER A 185 -10.52 11.61 -26.39
C SER A 185 -9.55 12.74 -26.75
N ASP A 186 -8.41 12.86 -26.05
CA ASP A 186 -7.47 13.97 -26.23
C ASP A 186 -6.47 13.72 -27.37
N CYS A 187 -5.87 12.54 -27.43
CA CYS A 187 -4.89 12.19 -28.47
C CYS A 187 -5.38 11.15 -29.49
N GLY A 188 -6.56 10.56 -29.27
CA GLY A 188 -7.13 9.54 -30.16
C GLY A 188 -6.52 8.14 -30.01
N TRP A 189 -5.75 7.89 -28.95
CA TRP A 189 -5.19 6.58 -28.65
C TRP A 189 -6.29 5.54 -28.38
N VAL A 190 -6.07 4.30 -28.80
CA VAL A 190 -6.98 3.16 -28.56
C VAL A 190 -6.18 1.89 -28.20
N GLY A 191 -6.61 1.18 -27.16
CA GLY A 191 -5.94 -0.04 -26.71
C GLY A 191 -6.74 -0.88 -25.71
N THR A 192 -6.15 -1.97 -25.25
CA THR A 192 -6.75 -2.90 -24.27
C THR A 192 -5.84 -3.09 -23.07
N VAL A 193 -6.39 -3.52 -21.93
CA VAL A 193 -5.62 -3.87 -20.72
C VAL A 193 -5.29 -5.36 -20.71
N THR A 194 -4.03 -5.71 -20.45
CA THR A 194 -3.58 -7.09 -20.25
C THR A 194 -3.97 -7.61 -18.87
N GLU A 195 -3.93 -8.94 -18.65
CA GLU A 195 -4.18 -9.55 -17.33
C GLU A 195 -3.21 -9.04 -16.23
N SER A 196 -2.07 -8.49 -16.63
CA SER A 196 -1.07 -7.85 -15.78
C SER A 196 -1.29 -6.34 -15.57
N GLY A 197 -2.42 -5.78 -16.02
CA GLY A 197 -2.80 -4.38 -15.79
C GLY A 197 -2.12 -3.36 -16.71
N ARG A 198 -1.50 -3.78 -17.82
CA ARG A 198 -0.78 -2.90 -18.75
C ARG A 198 -1.62 -2.56 -19.99
N PHE A 199 -1.59 -1.30 -20.44
CA PHE A 199 -2.21 -0.88 -21.70
C PHE A 199 -1.36 -1.28 -22.90
N GLU A 200 -1.98 -1.94 -23.87
CA GLU A 200 -1.38 -2.30 -25.16
C GLU A 200 -2.15 -1.65 -26.31
N SER A 201 -1.45 -0.87 -27.14
CA SER A 201 -2.04 -0.17 -28.28
C SER A 201 -2.51 -1.16 -29.33
N GLN A 202 -3.77 -1.06 -29.77
CA GLN A 202 -4.24 -1.85 -30.89
C GLN A 202 -3.78 -1.17 -32.18
N SER A 203 -2.66 -1.62 -32.72
CA SER A 203 -2.26 -1.22 -34.08
C SER A 203 -3.33 -1.76 -35.03
N ILE A 204 -4.14 -0.86 -35.60
CA ILE A 204 -5.00 -1.20 -36.72
C ILE A 204 -4.06 -1.46 -37.88
N ASP A 205 -3.63 -2.70 -38.03
CA ASP A 205 -2.95 -3.18 -39.22
C ASP A 205 -3.91 -2.91 -40.39
N SER A 206 -3.58 -1.88 -41.15
CA SER A 206 -4.39 -1.42 -42.27
C SER A 206 -4.38 -2.55 -43.29
N ALA A 207 -5.53 -3.21 -43.43
CA ALA A 207 -5.73 -4.28 -44.39
C ALA A 207 -5.26 -3.87 -45.80
N PRO A 208 -4.69 -4.80 -46.58
CA PRO A 208 -4.12 -4.49 -47.89
C PRO A 208 -5.19 -3.95 -48.84
N GLU A 209 -4.80 -2.93 -49.61
CA GLU A 209 -5.55 -2.35 -50.71
C GLU A 209 -6.05 -3.47 -51.65
N ASN A 210 -7.37 -3.71 -51.68
CA ASN A 210 -7.99 -4.47 -52.75
C ASN A 210 -7.93 -3.62 -54.02
N GLU A 211 -6.99 -3.96 -54.91
CA GLU A 211 -7.03 -3.60 -56.32
C GLU A 211 -8.32 -4.18 -56.95
N ASP A 212 -9.37 -3.36 -57.00
CA ASP A 212 -10.61 -3.71 -57.69
C ASP A 212 -10.48 -3.41 -59.19
N GLU A 213 -10.82 -4.44 -59.94
CA GLU A 213 -10.73 -4.61 -61.38
C GLU A 213 -11.65 -3.63 -62.12
N VAL A 214 -11.08 -2.65 -62.83
CA VAL A 214 -11.84 -1.88 -63.87
C VAL A 214 -11.46 -2.38 -65.25
N ARG A 215 -12.09 -3.47 -65.68
CA ARG A 215 -12.27 -3.80 -67.08
C ARG A 215 -13.52 -3.08 -67.61
N THR A 216 -13.34 -2.03 -68.42
CA THR A 216 -14.40 -1.60 -69.34
C THR A 216 -13.82 -1.12 -70.68
N LEU A 217 -14.07 -1.96 -71.69
CA LEU A 217 -14.17 -1.74 -73.12
C LEU A 217 -13.67 -0.40 -73.70
N THR A 218 -12.60 -0.47 -74.50
CA THR A 218 -12.40 0.47 -75.62
C THR A 218 -12.76 -0.22 -76.93
N ARG A 219 -13.76 0.33 -77.59
CA ARG A 219 -14.33 -0.05 -78.87
C ARG A 219 -13.40 0.43 -79.98
N SER A 220 -12.78 -0.49 -80.73
CA SER A 220 -11.99 -0.16 -81.92
C SER A 220 -12.88 0.28 -83.08
N ARG A 221 -12.35 1.25 -83.81
CA ARG A 221 -12.85 1.86 -85.04
C ARG A 221 -12.56 0.97 -86.25
#